data_AF-F0NXS0-F1
#
_entry.id   AF-F0NXS0-F1
#
_cell.length_a   1.000
_cell.length_b   1.000
_cell.length_c   1.000
_cell.angle_alpha   90.00
_cell.angle_beta   90.00
_cell.angle_gamma   90.00
#
_symmetry.space_group_name_H-M   'P 1'
#
loop_
_entity.id
_entity.type
_entity.pdbx_description
1 polymer ?
#
loop_
_entity_poly.entity_id
_entity_poly.type
_entity_poly.pdbx_seq_one_letter_code
_entity_poly.pdbx_strand_id
1 'polypeptide(L)'
;MYVQNPKKKKQSNHESKLQQQCVKWFRLQFRDVMIFSIPNGGSRHQKEVAKIKAEGVVAGVSDLFIMKASRGFHGLFIEMKYGKNTTTEKQDVFLAKARSERYATAVCYSFEEFVKITTQYLKN
;
A
#
# COMPACT_ATOMS: atom_id res chain seq x y z
N MET A 1 -12.09 -42.29 8.28
CA MET A 1 -10.86 -41.93 7.53
C MET A 1 -10.52 -40.47 7.81
N TYR A 2 -9.36 -40.19 8.42
CA TYR A 2 -8.94 -38.82 8.71
C TYR A 2 -8.33 -38.19 7.45
N VAL A 3 -8.97 -37.17 6.89
CA VAL A 3 -8.40 -36.38 5.79
C VAL A 3 -7.36 -35.43 6.39
N GLN A 4 -6.09 -35.76 6.20
CA GLN A 4 -4.97 -34.87 6.50
C GLN A 4 -5.07 -33.63 5.60
N ASN A 5 -5.35 -32.47 6.20
CA ASN A 5 -5.42 -31.20 5.48
C ASN A 5 -3.98 -30.71 5.24
N PRO A 6 -3.54 -30.46 3.99
CA PRO A 6 -2.14 -30.13 3.72
C PRO A 6 -1.75 -28.80 4.39
N LYS A 7 -0.61 -28.82 5.12
CA LYS A 7 -0.01 -27.64 5.76
C LYS A 7 0.23 -26.54 4.70
N LYS A 8 -0.49 -25.42 4.83
CA LYS A 8 -0.47 -24.31 3.87
C LYS A 8 0.93 -23.68 3.76
N LYS A 9 1.44 -23.53 2.53
CA LYS A 9 2.67 -22.80 2.18
C LYS A 9 2.65 -21.40 2.83
N LYS A 10 3.66 -21.10 3.64
CA LYS A 10 3.89 -19.78 4.25
C LYS A 10 4.21 -18.81 3.11
N GLN A 11 3.27 -17.94 2.75
CA GLN A 11 3.48 -16.93 1.71
C GLN A 11 4.69 -16.09 2.11
N SER A 12 5.80 -16.20 1.38
CA SER A 12 6.97 -15.38 1.64
C SER A 12 6.59 -13.93 1.36
N ASN A 13 6.32 -13.19 2.43
CA ASN A 13 5.69 -11.88 2.35
C ASN A 13 6.74 -10.79 2.08
N HIS A 14 7.46 -10.91 0.95
CA HIS A 14 8.53 -9.99 0.55
C HIS A 14 8.02 -8.56 0.45
N GLU A 15 6.81 -8.37 -0.10
CA GLU A 15 6.13 -7.07 -0.18
C GLU A 15 5.88 -6.49 1.21
N SER A 16 5.35 -7.27 2.17
CA SER A 16 5.18 -6.78 3.54
C SER A 16 6.51 -6.50 4.24
N LYS A 17 7.56 -7.31 4.03
CA LYS A 17 8.89 -7.02 4.58
C LYS A 17 9.43 -5.69 4.04
N LEU A 18 9.30 -5.48 2.73
CA LEU A 18 9.69 -4.24 2.08
C LEU A 18 8.88 -3.05 2.63
N GLN A 19 7.56 -3.17 2.72
CA GLN A 19 6.69 -2.14 3.28
C GLN A 19 7.05 -1.80 4.73
N GLN A 20 7.30 -2.80 5.58
CA GLN A 20 7.73 -2.59 6.96
C GLN A 20 9.07 -1.83 7.03
N GLN A 21 10.03 -2.20 6.19
CA GLN A 21 11.31 -1.51 6.09
C GLN A 21 11.13 -0.04 5.67
N CYS A 22 10.29 0.21 4.66
CA CYS A 22 9.98 1.54 4.15
C CYS A 22 9.32 2.42 5.21
N VAL A 23 8.26 1.92 5.87
CA VAL A 23 7.53 2.65 6.92
C VAL A 23 8.45 2.94 8.12
N LYS A 24 9.27 1.98 8.55
CA LYS A 24 10.22 2.17 9.64
C LYS A 24 11.20 3.29 9.32
N TRP A 25 11.83 3.25 8.15
CA TRP A 25 12.76 4.28 7.72
C TRP A 25 12.07 5.65 7.60
N PHE A 26 10.89 5.71 6.98
CA PHE A 26 10.16 6.95 6.79
C PHE A 26 9.90 7.67 8.11
N ARG A 27 9.41 6.94 9.12
CA ARG A 27 9.12 7.50 10.45
C ARG A 27 10.36 8.00 11.18
N LEU A 28 11.54 7.46 10.87
CA LEU A 28 12.80 7.95 11.42
C LEU A 28 13.27 9.24 10.73
N GLN A 29 13.06 9.37 9.41
CA GLN A 29 13.50 10.53 8.64
C GLN A 29 12.54 11.72 8.73
N PHE A 30 11.24 11.47 8.69
CA PHE A 30 10.20 12.49 8.63
C PHE A 30 9.29 12.39 9.86
N ARG A 31 9.80 12.82 11.01
CA ARG A 31 9.14 12.63 12.32
C ARG A 31 7.82 13.40 12.47
N ASP A 32 7.64 14.48 11.72
CA ASP A 32 6.46 15.35 11.70
C ASP A 32 5.47 15.01 10.58
N VAL A 33 5.79 14.04 9.72
CA VAL A 33 4.94 13.62 8.60
C VAL A 33 4.32 12.26 8.89
N MET A 34 3.00 12.19 8.73
CA MET A 34 2.27 10.95 8.97
C MET A 34 2.26 10.04 7.73
N ILE A 35 2.63 8.78 7.94
CA ILE A 35 2.45 7.67 7.00
C ILE A 35 1.70 6.53 7.69
N PHE A 36 0.71 5.97 6.99
CA PHE A 36 -0.04 4.81 7.48
C PHE A 36 -0.38 3.85 6.34
N SER A 37 -0.56 2.58 6.71
CA SER A 37 -1.04 1.55 5.82
C SER A 37 -2.56 1.53 5.74
N ILE A 38 -3.10 1.24 4.57
CA ILE A 38 -4.53 1.05 4.36
C ILE A 38 -4.80 -0.45 4.20
N PRO A 39 -5.34 -1.15 5.22
CA PRO A 39 -5.48 -2.60 5.20
C PRO A 39 -6.73 -3.04 4.42
N ASN A 40 -6.79 -2.74 3.12
CA ASN A 40 -7.96 -3.02 2.27
C ASN A 40 -7.99 -4.44 1.68
N GLY A 41 -7.23 -5.38 2.24
CA GLY A 41 -7.19 -6.78 1.83
C GLY A 41 -6.83 -7.74 2.97
N GLY A 42 -7.03 -9.03 2.74
CA GLY A 42 -6.44 -10.08 3.58
C GLY A 42 -7.37 -10.85 4.53
N SER A 43 -8.63 -10.44 4.73
CA SER A 43 -9.57 -11.29 5.46
C SER A 43 -9.95 -12.53 4.64
N ARG A 44 -9.83 -13.70 5.27
CA ARG A 44 -10.25 -15.00 4.71
C ARG A 44 -11.61 -15.44 5.26
N HIS A 45 -12.21 -14.65 6.15
CA HIS A 45 -13.48 -14.96 6.77
C HIS A 45 -14.60 -14.23 6.03
N GLN A 46 -15.50 -14.96 5.40
CA GLN A 46 -16.58 -14.39 4.57
C GLN A 46 -17.43 -13.35 5.33
N LYS A 47 -17.71 -13.60 6.61
CA LYS A 47 -18.44 -12.64 7.47
C LYS A 47 -17.69 -11.32 7.65
N GLU A 48 -16.39 -11.40 7.85
CA GLU A 48 -15.53 -10.22 8.00
C GLU A 48 -15.40 -9.47 6.66
N VAL A 49 -15.24 -10.19 5.55
CA VAL A 49 -15.26 -9.59 4.19
C VAL A 49 -16.57 -8.87 3.90
N ALA A 50 -17.72 -9.45 4.27
CA ALA A 50 -19.02 -8.80 4.10
C ALA A 50 -19.14 -7.54 4.97
N LYS A 51 -18.68 -7.60 6.22
CA LYS A 51 -18.65 -6.46 7.13
C LYS A 51 -17.81 -5.31 6.58
N ILE A 52 -16.55 -5.55 6.21
CA ILE A 52 -15.67 -4.48 5.71
C ILE A 52 -16.16 -3.89 4.38
N LYS A 53 -16.85 -4.68 3.54
CA LYS A 53 -17.55 -4.16 2.35
C LYS A 53 -18.67 -3.21 2.72
N ALA A 54 -19.47 -3.55 3.73
CA ALA A 54 -20.52 -2.67 4.25
C ALA A 54 -19.94 -1.41 4.93
N GLU A 55 -18.74 -1.50 5.51
CA GLU A 55 -17.99 -0.37 6.07
C GLU A 55 -17.30 0.49 5.00
N GLY A 56 -17.39 0.12 3.71
CA GLY A 56 -16.89 0.92 2.59
C GLY A 56 -15.48 0.59 2.14
N VAL A 57 -14.96 -0.63 2.41
CA VAL A 57 -13.67 -1.05 1.84
C VAL A 57 -13.72 -0.95 0.31
N VAL A 58 -12.73 -0.27 -0.27
CA VAL A 58 -12.56 -0.15 -1.71
C VAL A 58 -11.42 -1.07 -2.13
N ALA A 59 -11.70 -2.00 -3.03
CA ALA A 59 -10.71 -2.92 -3.56
C ALA A 59 -9.69 -2.17 -4.44
N GLY A 60 -8.41 -2.43 -4.24
CA GLY A 60 -7.33 -1.84 -5.04
C GLY A 60 -6.82 -0.48 -4.55
N VAL A 61 -7.29 0.01 -3.39
CA VAL A 61 -6.65 1.16 -2.73
C VAL A 61 -5.20 0.83 -2.41
N SER A 62 -4.30 1.78 -2.67
CA SER A 62 -2.87 1.61 -2.44
C SER A 62 -2.50 1.31 -0.99
N ASP A 63 -1.41 0.57 -0.81
CA ASP A 63 -0.99 0.05 0.50
C ASP A 63 -0.65 1.14 1.52
N LEU A 64 -0.05 2.25 1.08
CA LEU A 64 0.42 3.32 1.95
C LEU A 64 -0.15 4.68 1.52
N PHE A 65 -0.40 5.53 2.51
CA PHE A 65 -0.72 6.94 2.30
C PHE A 65 0.13 7.84 3.19
N ILE A 66 0.68 8.89 2.58
CA ILE A 66 1.39 9.97 3.27
C ILE A 66 0.47 11.19 3.32
N MET A 67 0.08 11.55 4.55
CA MET A 67 -0.86 12.63 4.85
C MET A 67 -0.12 13.97 4.97
N LYS A 68 0.44 14.44 3.84
CA LYS A 68 1.09 15.74 3.75
C LYS A 68 0.87 16.30 2.35
N ALA A 69 0.24 17.46 2.25
CA ALA A 69 0.17 18.19 0.99
C ALA A 69 1.56 18.69 0.60
N SER A 70 1.94 18.50 -0.66
CA SER A 70 3.22 18.94 -1.20
C SER A 70 3.16 19.02 -2.72
N ARG A 71 3.95 19.92 -3.32
CA ARG A 71 4.11 20.05 -4.78
C ARG A 71 2.79 20.14 -5.56
N GLY A 72 1.78 20.79 -4.98
CA GLY A 72 0.45 20.94 -5.59
C GLY A 72 -0.49 19.74 -5.43
N PHE A 73 -0.08 18.70 -4.72
CA PHE A 73 -0.89 17.52 -4.44
C PHE A 73 -1.38 17.48 -2.99
N HIS A 74 -2.54 16.85 -2.76
CA HIS A 74 -3.19 16.77 -1.45
C HIS A 74 -2.57 15.71 -0.51
N GLY A 75 -1.78 14.80 -1.06
CA GLY A 75 -1.17 13.67 -0.37
C GLY A 75 -0.54 12.71 -1.37
N LEU A 76 0.15 11.69 -0.89
CA LEU A 76 0.83 10.70 -1.73
C LEU A 76 0.36 9.28 -1.38
N PHE A 77 -0.24 8.60 -2.36
CA PHE A 77 -0.52 7.17 -2.33
C PHE A 77 0.67 6.38 -2.90
N ILE A 78 1.04 5.29 -2.23
CA ILE A 78 2.13 4.40 -2.68
C ILE A 78 1.60 2.96 -2.66
N GLU A 79 1.59 2.35 -3.84
CA GLU A 79 1.29 0.93 -4.06
C GLU A 79 2.61 0.15 -4.04
N MET A 80 2.73 -0.85 -3.17
CA MET A 80 3.95 -1.65 -3.01
C MET A 80 3.91 -2.86 -3.95
N LYS A 81 5.04 -3.17 -4.56
CA LYS A 81 5.23 -4.38 -5.38
C LYS A 81 6.58 -5.01 -5.09
N TYR A 82 6.73 -6.25 -5.53
CA TYR A 82 7.98 -6.99 -5.41
C TYR A 82 8.22 -7.87 -6.63
N GLY A 83 9.48 -7.93 -7.09
CA GLY A 83 9.89 -8.78 -8.21
C GLY A 83 9.14 -8.44 -9.50
N LYS A 84 8.51 -9.44 -10.11
CA LYS A 84 7.78 -9.29 -11.38
C LYS A 84 6.28 -9.00 -11.19
N ASN A 85 5.83 -8.75 -9.95
CA ASN A 85 4.42 -8.47 -9.70
C ASN A 85 4.04 -7.10 -10.26
N THR A 86 2.90 -7.03 -10.94
CA THR A 86 2.35 -5.77 -11.46
C THR A 86 1.14 -5.35 -10.64
N THR A 87 0.66 -4.14 -10.89
CA THR A 87 -0.65 -3.69 -10.44
C THR A 87 -1.75 -4.58 -11.03
N THR A 88 -2.84 -4.70 -10.28
CA THR A 88 -4.10 -5.28 -10.76
C THR A 88 -4.94 -4.18 -11.40
N GLU A 89 -5.89 -4.55 -12.26
CA GLU A 89 -6.81 -3.59 -12.90
C GLU A 89 -7.50 -2.64 -11.89
N LYS A 90 -7.92 -3.17 -10.73
CA LYS A 90 -8.55 -2.36 -9.67
C LYS A 90 -7.59 -1.35 -9.04
N GLN A 91 -6.31 -1.72 -8.92
CA GLN A 91 -5.27 -0.81 -8.43
C GLN A 91 -5.00 0.29 -9.46
N ASP A 92 -4.96 -0.06 -10.75
CA ASP A 92 -4.80 0.93 -11.82
C ASP A 92 -5.95 1.93 -11.86
N VAL A 93 -7.20 1.45 -11.72
CA VAL A 93 -8.40 2.30 -11.60
C VAL A 93 -8.31 3.23 -10.39
N PHE A 94 -7.91 2.72 -9.22
CA PHE A 94 -7.74 3.55 -8.03
C PHE A 94 -6.67 4.63 -8.23
N LEU A 95 -5.49 4.25 -8.75
CA LEU A 95 -4.38 5.18 -9.00
C LEU A 95 -4.79 6.26 -10.02
N ALA A 96 -5.51 5.90 -11.08
CA ALA A 96 -6.04 6.86 -12.04
C ALA A 96 -7.04 7.83 -11.39
N LYS A 97 -7.97 7.33 -10.57
CA LYS A 97 -8.91 8.17 -9.83
C LYS A 97 -8.20 9.12 -8.87
N ALA A 98 -7.24 8.63 -8.08
CA ALA A 98 -6.46 9.46 -7.16
C ALA A 98 -5.71 10.59 -7.89
N ARG A 99 -5.07 10.30 -9.04
CA ARG A 99 -4.43 11.31 -9.89
C ARG A 99 -5.42 12.38 -10.36
N SER A 100 -6.62 11.97 -10.81
CA SER A 100 -7.65 12.91 -11.27
C SER A 100 -8.12 13.87 -10.17
N GLU A 101 -8.05 13.44 -8.91
CA GLU A 101 -8.38 14.24 -7.71
C GLU A 101 -7.17 14.99 -7.13
N ARG A 102 -6.08 15.14 -7.89
CA ARG A 102 -4.83 15.82 -7.48
C ARG A 102 -4.17 15.21 -6.24
N TYR A 103 -4.17 13.89 -6.12
CA TYR A 103 -3.24 13.16 -5.26
C TYR A 103 -2.03 12.69 -6.07
N ALA A 104 -0.85 12.76 -5.46
CA ALA A 104 0.32 12.09 -6.01
C ALA A 104 0.17 10.58 -5.82
N THR A 105 0.70 9.81 -6.75
CA THR A 105 0.60 8.34 -6.73
C THR A 105 1.91 7.74 -7.22
N ALA A 106 2.35 6.63 -6.62
CA ALA A 106 3.49 5.87 -7.12
C ALA A 106 3.26 4.36 -6.97
N VAL A 107 3.88 3.58 -7.84
CA VAL A 107 4.08 2.13 -7.65
C VAL A 107 5.54 1.94 -7.28
N CYS A 108 5.82 1.19 -6.23
CA CYS A 108 7.13 1.12 -5.59
C CYS A 108 7.61 -0.33 -5.46
N TYR A 109 8.74 -0.64 -6.06
CA TYR A 109 9.30 -2.00 -6.17
C TYR A 109 10.51 -2.25 -5.25
N SER A 110 11.13 -1.20 -4.73
CA SER A 110 12.30 -1.33 -3.84
C SER A 110 12.35 -0.27 -2.75
N PHE A 111 13.25 -0.47 -1.79
CA PHE A 111 13.47 0.47 -0.70
C PHE A 111 14.08 1.77 -1.20
N GLU A 112 15.05 1.69 -2.11
CA GLU A 112 15.71 2.83 -2.73
C GLU A 112 14.71 3.67 -3.53
N GLU A 113 13.80 3.01 -4.25
CA GLU A 113 12.71 3.68 -4.95
C GLU A 113 11.77 4.40 -3.97
N PHE A 114 11.38 3.75 -2.87
CA PHE A 114 10.57 4.37 -1.82
C PHE A 114 11.23 5.63 -1.25
N VAL A 115 12.53 5.54 -0.92
CA VAL A 115 13.33 6.68 -0.44
C VAL A 115 13.32 7.81 -1.47
N LYS A 116 13.54 7.50 -2.74
CA LYS A 116 13.54 8.49 -3.82
C LYS A 116 12.17 9.16 -3.98
N ILE A 117 11.10 8.38 -4.08
CA ILE A 117 9.71 8.89 -4.24
C ILE A 117 9.37 9.82 -3.07
N THR A 118 9.55 9.35 -1.84
CA THR A 118 9.14 10.09 -0.64
C THR A 118 9.98 11.34 -0.42
N THR A 119 11.30 11.27 -0.61
CA THR A 119 12.16 12.46 -0.54
C THR A 119 11.85 13.46 -1.64
N GLN A 120 11.60 13.04 -2.87
CA GLN A 120 11.22 13.94 -3.97
C GLN A 120 9.84 14.58 -3.77
N TYR A 121 8.92 13.87 -3.12
CA TYR A 121 7.61 14.41 -2.79
C TYR A 121 7.68 15.43 -1.66
N LEU A 122 8.48 15.17 -0.62
CA LEU A 122 8.57 16.01 0.59
C LEU A 122 9.64 17.11 0.52
N LYS A 123 10.51 17.11 -0.48
CA LYS A 123 11.44 18.22 -0.71
C LYS A 123 10.67 19.46 -1.19
N ASN A 124 10.92 20.57 -0.49
CA ASN A 124 10.56 21.92 -0.93
C ASN A 124 11.43 22.33 -2.12
#